data_AF-A0A7C0Y5Y8-F1
#
_entry.id   AF-A0A7C0Y5Y8-F1
#
_cell.length_a   1.000
_cell.length_b   1.000
_cell.length_c   1.000
_cell.angle_alpha   90.00
_cell.angle_beta   90.00
_cell.angle_gamma   90.00
#
_symmetry.space_group_name_H-M   'P 1'
#
loop_
_entity.id
_entity.type
_entity.pdbx_description
1 polymer ?
#
loop_
_entity_poly.entity_id
_entity_poly.type
_entity_poly.pdbx_seq_one_letter_code
_entity_poly.pdbx_strand_id
1 'polypeptide(L)'
;VTKESPLDLAKKAQELGIAGINYTDILRDGMETGVNLEGLKSFLKELDIPVYVAGGISSIEDIKRLLHLQKKGLAGIIVGRALYTGKINLKEAIKLIEG
;
A
#
# COMPACT_ATOMS: atom_id res chain seq x y z
N VAL A 1 -13.85 11.60 -16.68
CA VAL A 1 -12.86 11.68 -15.58
C VAL A 1 -13.39 12.64 -14.54
N THR A 2 -13.41 12.25 -13.27
CA THR A 2 -13.87 13.10 -12.14
C THR A 2 -12.90 14.25 -11.93
N LYS A 3 -13.36 15.37 -11.37
CA LYS A 3 -12.50 16.54 -11.08
C LYS A 3 -11.63 16.38 -9.83
N GLU A 4 -11.92 15.39 -8.99
CA GLU A 4 -11.24 15.16 -7.70
C GLU A 4 -10.16 14.10 -7.84
N SER A 5 -9.01 14.34 -7.20
CA SER A 5 -7.96 13.34 -7.11
C SER A 5 -8.31 12.26 -6.07
N PRO A 6 -7.71 11.06 -6.17
CA PRO A 6 -7.86 10.03 -5.14
C PRO A 6 -7.48 10.50 -3.73
N LEU A 7 -6.51 11.42 -3.62
CA LEU A 7 -6.07 11.99 -2.34
C LEU A 7 -7.12 12.96 -1.78
N ASP A 8 -7.79 13.75 -2.63
CA ASP A 8 -8.87 14.64 -2.20
C ASP A 8 -10.04 13.82 -1.63
N LEU A 9 -10.39 12.73 -2.29
CA LEU A 9 -11.43 11.82 -1.80
C LEU A 9 -11.03 11.17 -0.47
N ALA A 10 -9.77 10.76 -0.33
CA ALA A 10 -9.25 10.17 0.90
C ALA A 10 -9.33 11.13 2.10
N LYS A 11 -8.96 12.40 1.90
CA LYS A 11 -9.08 13.45 2.92
C LYS A 11 -10.52 13.64 3.40
N LYS A 12 -11.46 13.75 2.45
CA LYS A 12 -12.89 13.84 2.78
C LYS A 12 -13.38 12.62 3.53
N ALA A 13 -12.95 11.43 3.12
CA ALA A 13 -13.37 10.19 3.79
C ALA A 13 -12.85 10.12 5.23
N GLN A 14 -11.62 10.58 5.49
CA GLN A 14 -11.09 10.76 6.85
C GLN A 14 -11.97 11.69 7.69
N GLU A 15 -12.41 12.83 7.14
CA GLU A 15 -13.30 13.77 7.84
C GLU A 15 -14.65 13.14 8.22
N LEU A 16 -15.08 12.10 7.49
CA LEU A 16 -16.27 11.32 7.78
C LEU A 16 -16.06 10.22 8.84
N GLY A 17 -14.84 10.06 9.37
CA GLY A 17 -14.53 9.14 10.47
C GLY A 17 -14.35 7.68 10.02
N ILE A 18 -13.93 7.42 8.79
CA ILE A 18 -13.62 6.04 8.36
C ILE A 18 -12.44 5.46 9.15
N ALA A 19 -12.41 4.13 9.28
CA ALA A 19 -11.38 3.43 10.06
C ALA A 19 -10.02 3.30 9.34
N GLY A 20 -9.96 3.56 8.04
CA GLY A 20 -8.74 3.44 7.25
C GLY A 20 -9.00 3.36 5.76
N ILE A 21 -7.92 3.44 4.96
CA ILE A 21 -7.96 3.46 3.50
C ILE A 21 -7.14 2.33 2.92
N ASN A 22 -7.74 1.60 1.98
CA ASN A 22 -7.02 0.72 1.09
C ASN A 22 -6.63 1.51 -0.17
N TYR A 23 -5.36 1.83 -0.30
CA TYR A 23 -4.81 2.49 -1.48
C TYR A 23 -4.27 1.44 -2.46
N THR A 24 -4.92 1.35 -3.62
CA THR A 24 -4.51 0.45 -4.71
C THR A 24 -4.12 1.27 -5.94
N ASP A 25 -2.88 1.12 -6.41
CA ASP A 25 -2.51 1.63 -7.73
C ASP A 25 -2.97 0.65 -8.81
N ILE A 26 -4.13 0.94 -9.41
CA ILE A 26 -4.76 0.10 -10.44
C ILE A 26 -3.90 -0.07 -11.70
N LEU A 27 -3.00 0.88 -12.00
CA LEU A 27 -2.12 0.77 -13.17
C LEU A 27 -1.00 -0.24 -12.96
N ARG A 28 -0.71 -0.56 -11.69
CA ARG A 28 0.34 -1.49 -11.28
C ARG A 28 -0.23 -2.79 -10.72
N ASP A 29 -1.52 -2.82 -10.39
CA ASP A 29 -2.17 -4.01 -9.88
C ASP A 29 -2.14 -5.15 -10.91
N GLY A 30 -1.72 -6.33 -10.45
CA GLY A 30 -1.48 -7.48 -11.31
C GLY A 30 -0.33 -7.35 -12.33
N MET A 31 0.30 -6.18 -12.47
CA MET A 31 1.40 -5.95 -13.42
C MET A 31 2.77 -6.35 -12.87
N GLU A 32 2.89 -6.48 -11.55
CA GLU A 32 4.14 -6.87 -10.86
C GLU A 32 5.33 -5.92 -11.15
N THR A 33 5.05 -4.65 -11.47
CA THR A 33 6.04 -3.62 -11.87
C THR A 33 6.60 -2.80 -10.71
N GLY A 34 6.36 -3.21 -9.46
CA GLY A 34 6.79 -2.50 -8.26
C GLY A 34 5.77 -1.47 -7.78
N VAL A 35 5.88 -1.08 -6.51
CA VAL A 35 4.88 -0.23 -5.82
C VAL A 35 5.05 1.25 -6.17
N ASN A 36 3.93 1.98 -6.25
CA ASN A 36 3.95 3.44 -6.38
C ASN A 36 4.24 4.13 -5.04
N LEU A 37 5.53 4.19 -4.69
CA LEU A 37 5.97 4.76 -3.41
C LEU A 37 5.69 6.27 -3.31
N GLU A 38 5.78 7.02 -4.41
CA GLU A 38 5.51 8.46 -4.43
C GLU A 38 4.03 8.76 -4.15
N GLY A 39 3.13 8.02 -4.83
CA GLY A 39 1.70 8.08 -4.57
C GLY A 39 1.37 7.72 -3.12
N LEU A 40 1.88 6.59 -2.63
CA LEU A 40 1.68 6.16 -1.25
C LEU A 40 2.16 7.20 -0.23
N LYS A 41 3.38 7.74 -0.39
CA LYS A 41 3.93 8.76 0.53
C LYS A 41 3.06 10.00 0.59
N SER A 42 2.40 10.37 -0.51
CA SER A 42 1.49 11.52 -0.55
C SER A 42 0.25 11.29 0.31
N PHE A 43 -0.27 10.06 0.32
CA PHE A 43 -1.37 9.67 1.22
C PHE A 43 -0.92 9.66 2.68
N LEU A 44 0.20 9.00 2.97
CA LEU A 44 0.75 8.89 4.33
C LEU A 44 1.13 10.24 4.96
N LYS A 45 1.38 11.27 4.15
CA LYS A 45 1.69 12.62 4.63
C LYS A 45 0.44 13.38 5.07
N GLU A 46 -0.69 13.11 4.43
CA GLU A 46 -1.89 13.95 4.50
C GLU A 46 -3.05 13.28 5.27
N LEU A 47 -2.89 12.00 5.62
CA LEU A 47 -3.87 11.21 6.34
C LEU A 47 -3.32 10.82 7.72
N ASP A 48 -4.16 10.94 8.72
CA ASP A 48 -3.91 10.52 10.11
C ASP A 48 -4.56 9.16 10.41
N ILE A 49 -5.32 8.61 9.45
CA ILE A 49 -5.95 7.29 9.53
C ILE A 49 -5.06 6.18 8.95
N PRO A 50 -5.24 4.91 9.37
CA PRO A 50 -4.52 3.77 8.82
C PRO A 50 -4.60 3.68 7.29
N VAL A 51 -3.46 3.52 6.62
CA VAL A 51 -3.39 3.25 5.19
C VAL A 51 -2.85 1.84 4.94
N TYR A 52 -3.54 1.08 4.07
CA TYR A 52 -3.11 -0.23 3.59
C TYR A 52 -2.78 -0.12 2.10
N VAL A 53 -1.59 -0.56 1.69
CA VAL A 53 -1.18 -0.48 0.28
C VAL A 53 -1.41 -1.80 -0.45
N ALA A 54 -1.93 -1.70 -1.68
CA ALA A 54 -2.05 -2.81 -2.61
C ALA A 54 -1.56 -2.39 -4.03
N GLY A 55 -1.34 -3.38 -4.88
CA GLY A 55 -0.99 -3.17 -6.29
C GLY A 55 0.51 -3.02 -6.54
N GLY A 56 1.03 -3.76 -7.52
CA GLY A 56 2.42 -3.67 -7.97
C GLY A 56 3.46 -4.39 -7.09
N ILE A 57 3.10 -4.89 -5.90
CA ILE A 57 4.03 -5.61 -5.00
C ILE A 57 4.43 -6.93 -5.66
N SER A 58 5.71 -7.09 -5.99
CA SER A 58 6.20 -8.27 -6.75
C SER A 58 7.44 -8.94 -6.18
N SER A 59 8.07 -8.36 -5.16
CA SER A 59 9.27 -8.89 -4.54
C SER A 59 9.30 -8.70 -3.02
N ILE A 60 10.15 -9.48 -2.35
CA ILE A 60 10.47 -9.28 -0.92
C ILE A 60 11.12 -7.91 -0.68
N GLU A 61 11.93 -7.43 -1.61
CA GLU A 61 12.52 -6.08 -1.55
C GLU A 61 11.47 -4.97 -1.54
N ASP A 62 10.34 -5.13 -2.24
CA ASP A 62 9.23 -4.17 -2.14
C ASP A 62 8.64 -4.13 -0.72
N ILE A 63 8.47 -5.31 -0.09
CA ILE A 63 7.99 -5.40 1.29
C ILE A 63 8.95 -4.68 2.24
N LYS A 64 10.27 -4.94 2.13
CA LYS A 64 11.28 -4.26 2.95
C LYS A 64 11.21 -2.75 2.80
N ARG A 65 11.07 -2.24 1.57
CA ARG A 65 10.93 -0.80 1.29
C ARG A 65 9.68 -0.22 1.95
N LEU A 66 8.58 -0.95 1.92
CA LEU A 66 7.32 -0.54 2.52
C LEU A 66 7.35 -0.54 4.06
N LEU A 67 8.07 -1.47 4.68
CA LEU A 67 8.20 -1.51 6.15
C LEU A 67 8.81 -0.22 6.72
N HIS A 68 9.69 0.45 5.97
CA HIS A 68 10.23 1.76 6.38
C HIS A 68 9.18 2.87 6.47
N LEU A 69 7.98 2.66 5.92
CA LEU A 69 6.86 3.62 5.95
C LEU A 69 5.88 3.35 7.09
N GLN A 70 6.06 2.30 7.89
CA GLN A 70 5.16 1.97 9.00
C GLN A 70 4.99 3.14 9.98
N LYS A 71 6.11 3.78 10.36
CA LYS A 71 6.12 4.97 11.24
C LYS A 71 5.45 6.21 10.63
N LYS A 72 5.08 6.15 9.35
CA LYS A 72 4.39 7.23 8.62
C LYS A 72 2.90 6.92 8.40
N GLY A 73 2.34 5.92 9.07
CA GLY A 73 0.91 5.59 8.97
C GLY A 73 0.57 4.44 8.03
N LEU A 74 1.58 3.78 7.44
CA LEU A 74 1.33 2.54 6.68
C LEU A 74 1.02 1.40 7.66
N ALA A 75 -0.25 1.01 7.72
CA ALA A 75 -0.76 0.00 8.64
C ALA A 75 -0.64 -1.42 8.10
N GLY A 76 -0.56 -1.61 6.78
CA GLY A 76 -0.39 -2.94 6.21
C GLY A 76 -0.17 -2.96 4.70
N ILE A 77 0.14 -4.17 4.23
CA ILE A 77 0.50 -4.47 2.84
C ILE A 77 -0.40 -5.62 2.37
N ILE A 78 -1.04 -5.44 1.21
CA ILE A 78 -1.90 -6.45 0.59
C ILE A 78 -1.16 -7.03 -0.61
N VAL A 79 -0.77 -8.29 -0.53
CA VAL A 79 -0.09 -8.99 -1.62
C VAL A 79 -1.06 -9.92 -2.34
N GLY A 80 -1.23 -9.71 -3.64
CA GLY A 80 -2.11 -10.50 -4.50
C GLY A 80 -1.32 -11.48 -5.38
N ARG A 81 -1.29 -11.20 -6.70
CA ARG A 81 -0.72 -12.07 -7.74
C ARG A 81 0.66 -12.66 -7.42
N ALA A 82 1.55 -11.88 -6.81
CA ALA A 82 2.91 -12.32 -6.48
C ALA A 82 2.97 -13.50 -5.48
N LEU A 83 1.95 -13.68 -4.64
CA LEU A 83 1.81 -14.88 -3.80
C LEU A 83 1.43 -16.10 -4.65
N TYR A 84 0.47 -15.93 -5.57
CA TYR A 84 -0.01 -17.01 -6.44
C TYR A 84 1.03 -17.47 -7.47
N THR A 85 1.86 -16.54 -7.97
CA THR A 85 2.94 -16.85 -8.93
C THR A 85 4.21 -17.37 -8.24
N GLY A 86 4.25 -17.40 -6.90
CA GLY A 86 5.41 -17.84 -6.13
C GLY A 86 6.58 -16.84 -6.12
N LYS A 87 6.42 -15.63 -6.68
CA LYS A 87 7.44 -14.58 -6.63
C LYS A 87 7.71 -14.08 -5.21
N ILE A 88 6.69 -14.14 -4.35
CA ILE A 88 6.82 -13.86 -2.93
C ILE A 88 6.46 -15.11 -2.15
N ASN A 89 7.38 -15.56 -1.31
CA ASN A 89 7.12 -16.61 -0.34
C ASN A 89 6.43 -16.01 0.90
N LEU A 90 5.22 -16.46 1.21
CA LEU A 90 4.45 -15.95 2.35
C LEU A 90 5.19 -16.13 3.69
N LYS A 91 5.86 -17.26 3.90
CA LYS A 91 6.59 -17.53 5.15
C LYS A 91 7.79 -16.59 5.29
N GLU A 92 8.48 -16.29 4.20
CA GLU A 92 9.57 -15.32 4.19
C GLU A 92 9.05 -13.90 4.48
N ALA A 93 7.94 -13.52 3.86
CA ALA A 93 7.31 -12.22 4.08
C ALA A 93 6.89 -12.02 5.55
N ILE A 94 6.29 -13.03 6.20
CA ILE A 94 5.91 -12.96 7.62
C ILE A 94 7.15 -12.84 8.52
N LYS A 95 8.19 -13.63 8.27
CA LYS A 95 9.45 -13.58 9.05
C LYS A 95 10.12 -12.21 9.04
N LEU A 96 9.94 -11.41 7.98
CA LEU A 96 10.48 -10.05 7.90
C LEU A 96 9.76 -9.05 8.82
N ILE A 97 8.56 -9.38 9.30
CA ILE A 97 7.73 -8.50 10.12
C ILE A 97 7.81 -8.90 11.60
N GLU A 98 8.05 -10.19 11.87
CA GLU A 98 8.17 -10.72 13.24
C GLU A 98 9.56 -10.54 13.87
N GLY A 99 10.59 -10.20 13.07
CA GLY A 99 11.97 -9.96 13.53
C GLY A 99 12.30 -8.49 13.70
#